data_AF-A0A6P0MAD4-F1
#
_entry.id   AF-A0A6P0MAD4-F1
#
_cell.length_a   1.000
_cell.length_b   1.000
_cell.length_c   1.000
_cell.angle_alpha   90.00
_cell.angle_beta   90.00
_cell.angle_gamma   90.00
#
_symmetry.space_group_name_H-M   'P 1'
#
loop_
_entity.id
_entity.type
_entity.pdbx_description
1 polymer ?
#
loop_
_entity_poly.entity_id
_entity_poly.type
_entity_poly.pdbx_seq_one_letter_code
_entity_poly.pdbx_strand_id
1 'polypeptide(L)'
;VKAERSRVSEFCTKLTTLTQEQVDQGIFFSEACSILQDKYLSARRVWASYGDYDRNQFQKQCTSRFLRYPFGTRHINIKTLFAISYALPHEVGMAQALDLLNLPLEGTHHRGGDDAWNIARIFSRLLSQLRTTP
;
A
#
# COMPACT_ATOMS: atom_id res chain seq x y z
N VAL A 1 2.78 6.47 11.76
CA VAL A 1 1.57 6.69 12.59
C VAL A 1 1.85 6.11 13.96
N LYS A 2 1.57 6.86 15.03
CA LYS A 2 1.80 6.41 16.40
C LYS A 2 0.91 5.24 16.78
N ALA A 3 1.51 4.21 17.37
CA ALA A 3 0.79 3.05 17.89
C ALA A 3 0.13 3.39 19.23
N GLU A 4 -1.18 3.16 19.34
CA GLU A 4 -1.95 3.51 20.55
C GLU A 4 -2.41 2.29 21.36
N ARG A 5 -2.38 1.09 20.77
CA ARG A 5 -2.87 -0.16 21.39
C ARG A 5 -1.84 -1.29 21.40
N SER A 6 -0.61 -1.01 20.96
CA SER A 6 0.46 -2.00 20.86
C SER A 6 1.84 -1.34 20.99
N ARG A 7 2.87 -2.19 21.03
CA ARG A 7 4.28 -1.81 20.90
C ARG A 7 4.88 -2.51 19.70
N VAL A 8 5.84 -1.86 19.06
CA VAL A 8 6.61 -2.44 17.95
C VAL A 8 7.51 -3.52 18.53
N SER A 9 7.36 -4.75 18.02
CA SER A 9 8.22 -5.86 18.42
C SER A 9 9.55 -5.85 17.66
N GLU A 10 10.51 -6.64 18.12
CA GLU A 10 11.77 -6.85 17.39
C GLU A 10 11.52 -7.42 15.98
N PHE A 11 10.55 -8.33 15.85
CA PHE A 11 10.12 -8.85 14.55
C PHE A 11 9.61 -7.73 13.64
N CYS A 12 8.72 -6.86 14.13
CA CYS A 12 8.21 -5.73 13.35
C CYS A 12 9.31 -4.74 12.97
N THR A 13 10.29 -4.53 13.85
CA THR A 13 11.43 -3.66 13.60
C THR A 13 12.32 -4.25 12.49
N LYS A 14 12.66 -5.53 12.58
CA LYS A 14 13.42 -6.25 11.53
C LYS A 14 12.70 -6.25 10.19
N LEU A 15 11.37 -6.43 10.21
CA LEU A 15 10.56 -6.47 9.01
C LEU A 15 10.41 -5.10 8.36
N THR A 16 10.02 -4.07 9.12
CA THR A 16 9.60 -2.77 8.56
C THR A 16 10.66 -1.69 8.66
N THR A 17 11.76 -1.95 9.37
CA THR A 17 12.81 -0.98 9.76
C THR A 17 12.34 0.20 10.63
N LEU A 18 11.11 0.13 11.14
CA LEU A 18 10.57 1.13 12.06
C LEU A 18 10.85 0.70 13.50
N THR A 19 11.46 1.60 14.26
CA THR A 19 11.68 1.46 15.71
C THR A 19 10.49 1.99 16.51
N GLN A 20 10.40 1.61 17.78
CA GLN A 20 9.37 2.14 18.69
C GLN A 20 9.51 3.65 18.85
N GLU A 21 10.73 4.16 18.97
CA GLU A 21 11.04 5.59 19.11
C GLU A 21 10.56 6.40 17.90
N GLN A 22 10.77 5.89 16.68
CA GLN A 22 10.28 6.52 15.46
C GLN A 22 8.75 6.54 15.39
N VAL A 23 8.10 5.44 15.78
CA VAL A 23 6.64 5.34 15.77
C VAL A 23 6.03 6.26 16.83
N ASP A 24 6.65 6.41 17.99
CA ASP A 24 6.17 7.27 19.08
C ASP A 24 6.17 8.77 18.74
N GLN A 25 7.05 9.18 17.83
CA GLN A 25 7.10 10.53 17.25
C GLN A 25 6.10 10.73 16.09
N GLY A 26 5.40 9.67 15.67
CA GLY A 26 4.43 9.75 14.59
C GLY A 26 3.15 10.48 14.96
N ILE A 27 2.41 10.93 13.94
CA ILE A 27 1.06 11.48 14.09
C ILE A 27 0.03 10.39 14.45
N PHE A 28 -1.11 10.82 14.98
CA PHE A 28 -2.25 9.92 15.23
C PHE A 28 -2.87 9.40 13.93
N PHE A 29 -3.51 8.23 14.01
CA PHE A 29 -4.17 7.64 12.83
C PHE A 29 -5.30 8.52 12.28
N SER A 30 -6.07 9.19 13.14
CA SER A 30 -7.11 10.14 12.73
C SER A 30 -6.54 11.32 11.94
N GLU A 31 -5.38 11.84 12.34
CA GLU A 31 -4.68 12.91 11.64
C GLU A 31 -4.16 12.44 10.29
N ALA A 32 -3.57 11.25 10.23
CA ALA A 32 -3.15 10.63 8.96
C ALA A 32 -4.35 10.46 7.99
N CYS A 33 -5.50 10.01 8.48
CA CYS A 33 -6.73 9.92 7.69
C CYS A 33 -7.22 11.29 7.20
N SER A 34 -7.06 12.34 8.00
CA SER A 34 -7.42 13.71 7.61
C SER A 34 -6.49 14.22 6.50
N ILE A 35 -5.18 13.99 6.62
CA ILE A 35 -4.20 14.32 5.57
C ILE A 35 -4.54 13.61 4.25
N LEU A 36 -4.89 12.31 4.29
CA LEU A 36 -5.32 11.57 3.10
C LEU A 36 -6.53 12.23 2.41
N GLN A 37 -7.54 12.59 3.20
CA GLN A 37 -8.77 13.18 2.69
C GLN A 37 -8.57 14.60 2.17
N ASP A 38 -7.92 15.46 2.95
CA ASP A 38 -7.90 16.90 2.70
C ASP A 38 -6.78 17.30 1.75
N LYS A 39 -5.57 16.75 1.94
CA LYS A 39 -4.40 17.05 1.10
C LYS A 39 -4.39 16.21 -0.16
N TYR A 40 -4.68 14.91 -0.05
CA TYR A 40 -4.57 13.98 -1.18
C TYR A 40 -5.91 13.68 -1.85
N LEU A 41 -7.02 14.25 -1.37
CA LEU A 41 -8.35 14.08 -1.95
C LEU A 41 -8.71 12.60 -2.16
N SER A 42 -8.27 11.74 -1.24
CA SER A 42 -8.36 10.27 -1.36
C SER A 42 -9.79 9.75 -1.51
N ALA A 43 -10.78 10.50 -1.00
CA ALA A 43 -12.20 10.20 -1.17
C ALA A 43 -12.69 10.38 -2.63
N ARG A 44 -12.03 11.26 -3.40
CA ARG A 44 -12.43 11.64 -4.77
C ARG A 44 -11.57 10.99 -5.85
N ARG A 45 -10.47 10.35 -5.48
CA ARG A 45 -9.54 9.70 -6.41
C ARG A 45 -9.68 8.18 -6.36
N VAL A 46 -9.33 7.53 -7.47
CA VAL A 46 -9.09 6.09 -7.45
C VAL A 46 -7.79 5.87 -6.68
N TRP A 47 -7.78 4.89 -5.79
CA TRP A 47 -6.59 4.50 -5.05
C TRP A 47 -6.29 3.03 -5.35
N ALA A 48 -5.06 2.61 -5.08
CA ALA A 48 -4.60 1.27 -5.40
C ALA A 48 -3.70 0.73 -4.30
N SER A 49 -3.67 -0.59 -4.17
CA SER A 49 -2.75 -1.32 -3.30
C SER A 49 -2.38 -2.65 -3.93
N TYR A 50 -1.39 -3.33 -3.35
CA TYR A 50 -0.92 -4.62 -3.85
C TYR A 50 -1.61 -5.77 -3.09
N GLY A 51 -2.89 -5.97 -3.40
CA GLY A 51 -3.80 -6.85 -2.65
C GLY A 51 -4.79 -6.05 -1.78
N ASP A 52 -5.74 -6.76 -1.16
CA ASP A 52 -6.77 -6.16 -0.30
C ASP A 52 -6.33 -5.95 1.16
N TYR A 53 -5.09 -6.30 1.52
CA TYR A 53 -4.61 -6.20 2.90
C TYR A 53 -4.74 -4.77 3.44
N ASP A 54 -4.21 -3.77 2.72
CA ASP A 54 -4.27 -2.36 3.12
C ASP A 54 -5.70 -1.86 3.27
N ARG A 55 -6.57 -2.19 2.30
CA ARG A 55 -8.01 -1.86 2.34
C ARG A 55 -8.66 -2.40 3.60
N ASN A 56 -8.42 -3.66 3.90
CA ASN A 56 -8.98 -4.33 5.07
C ASN A 56 -8.41 -3.75 6.37
N GLN A 57 -7.12 -3.39 6.43
CA GLN A 57 -6.52 -2.76 7.60
C GLN A 57 -7.12 -1.38 7.88
N PHE A 58 -7.23 -0.52 6.86
CA PHE A 58 -7.86 0.80 7.02
C PHE A 58 -9.33 0.66 7.44
N GLN A 59 -10.10 -0.24 6.82
CA GLN A 59 -11.50 -0.46 7.20
C GLN A 59 -11.62 -0.90 8.66
N LYS A 60 -10.89 -1.94 9.08
CA LYS A 60 -10.90 -2.43 10.47
C LYS A 60 -10.51 -1.35 11.46
N GLN A 61 -9.42 -0.65 11.19
CA GLN A 61 -8.90 0.37 12.10
C GLN A 61 -9.85 1.57 12.21
N CYS A 62 -10.43 2.03 11.08
CA CYS A 62 -11.44 3.10 11.08
C CYS A 62 -12.68 2.70 11.87
N THR A 63 -13.24 1.51 11.62
CA THR A 63 -14.41 0.99 12.36
C THR A 63 -14.12 0.92 13.86
N SER A 64 -12.98 0.37 14.26
CA SER A 64 -12.60 0.19 15.68
C SER A 64 -12.34 1.50 16.45
N ARG A 65 -12.27 2.62 15.73
CA ARG A 65 -11.98 3.97 16.26
C ARG A 65 -13.10 4.96 15.95
N PHE A 66 -14.23 4.48 15.39
CA PHE A 66 -15.36 5.33 14.96
C PHE A 66 -14.93 6.46 14.02
N LEU A 67 -13.96 6.19 13.14
CA LEU A 67 -13.48 7.13 12.14
C LEU A 67 -14.13 6.85 10.79
N ARG A 68 -14.33 7.91 10.01
CA ARG A 68 -14.72 7.79 8.60
C ARG A 68 -13.57 7.16 7.81
N TYR A 69 -13.90 6.19 6.96
CA TYR A 69 -12.94 5.61 6.02
C TYR A 69 -12.41 6.67 5.04
N PRO A 70 -11.08 6.85 4.91
CA PRO A 70 -10.53 8.03 4.22
C PRO A 70 -10.52 7.91 2.69
N PHE A 71 -10.70 6.72 2.11
CA PHE A 71 -10.64 6.52 0.66
C PHE A 71 -12.01 6.44 0.01
N GLY A 72 -12.07 6.70 -1.29
CA GLY A 72 -13.24 6.45 -2.11
C GLY A 72 -13.52 4.94 -2.30
N THR A 73 -14.67 4.62 -2.89
CA THR A 73 -15.09 3.24 -3.18
C THR A 73 -14.33 2.59 -4.33
N ARG A 74 -13.70 3.41 -5.19
CA ARG A 74 -12.96 2.94 -6.36
C ARG A 74 -11.53 2.57 -5.95
N HIS A 75 -11.26 1.29 -5.93
CA HIS A 75 -9.97 0.69 -5.58
C HIS A 75 -9.48 -0.24 -6.68
N ILE A 76 -8.19 -0.22 -6.96
CA ILE A 76 -7.53 -1.16 -7.86
C ILE A 76 -6.62 -2.07 -7.05
N ASN A 77 -6.90 -3.37 -7.10
CA ASN A 77 -5.98 -4.40 -6.63
C ASN A 77 -4.95 -4.68 -7.73
N ILE A 78 -3.75 -4.09 -7.60
CA ILE A 78 -2.68 -4.21 -8.59
C ILE A 78 -2.18 -5.64 -8.69
N LYS A 79 -2.22 -6.41 -7.60
CA LYS A 79 -1.78 -7.79 -7.56
C LYS A 79 -2.66 -8.68 -8.45
N THR A 80 -3.97 -8.51 -8.38
CA THR A 80 -4.92 -9.20 -9.27
C THR A 80 -4.77 -8.73 -10.71
N LEU A 81 -4.67 -7.42 -10.93
CA LEU A 81 -4.50 -6.86 -12.27
C LEU A 81 -3.24 -7.41 -12.95
N PHE A 82 -2.13 -7.48 -12.22
CA PHE A 82 -0.87 -8.01 -12.72
C PHE A 82 -1.01 -9.48 -13.17
N ALA A 83 -1.61 -10.32 -12.32
CA ALA A 83 -1.82 -11.73 -12.64
C ALA A 83 -2.67 -11.93 -13.91
N ILE A 84 -3.74 -11.14 -14.07
CA ILE A 84 -4.59 -11.17 -15.28
C ILE A 84 -3.80 -10.70 -16.50
N SER A 85 -3.11 -9.57 -16.42
CA SER A 85 -2.37 -8.99 -17.55
C SER A 85 -1.23 -9.88 -18.05
N TYR A 86 -0.64 -10.68 -17.17
CA TYR A 86 0.46 -11.61 -17.49
C TYR A 86 0.00 -13.07 -17.65
N ALA A 87 -1.31 -13.33 -17.64
CA ALA A 87 -1.90 -14.67 -17.71
C ALA A 87 -1.28 -15.67 -16.71
N LEU A 88 -0.99 -15.21 -15.49
CA LEU A 88 -0.41 -16.04 -14.45
C LEU A 88 -1.47 -16.99 -13.85
N PRO A 89 -1.08 -18.22 -13.47
CA PRO A 89 -2.01 -19.17 -12.87
C PRO A 89 -2.53 -18.75 -11.49
N HIS A 90 -1.83 -17.83 -10.82
CA HIS A 90 -2.22 -17.25 -9.53
C HIS A 90 -1.54 -15.90 -9.32
N GLU A 91 -2.01 -15.16 -8.32
CA GLU A 91 -1.42 -13.90 -7.90
C GLU A 91 -0.03 -14.06 -7.29
N VAL A 92 0.90 -13.17 -7.64
CA VAL A 92 2.30 -13.19 -7.17
C VAL A 92 2.61 -12.05 -6.20
N GLY A 93 3.62 -12.21 -5.35
CA GLY A 93 4.11 -11.16 -4.44
C GLY A 93 4.75 -9.98 -5.19
N MET A 94 4.91 -8.83 -4.51
CA MET A 94 5.47 -7.62 -5.14
C MET A 94 6.89 -7.84 -5.66
N ALA A 95 7.76 -8.48 -4.88
CA ALA A 95 9.13 -8.78 -5.30
C ALA A 95 9.16 -9.65 -6.57
N GLN A 96 8.36 -10.71 -6.61
CA GLN A 96 8.24 -11.56 -7.79
C GLN A 96 7.69 -10.81 -9.01
N ALA A 97 6.73 -9.89 -8.83
CA ALA A 97 6.25 -9.05 -9.92
C ALA A 97 7.34 -8.10 -10.45
N LEU A 98 8.16 -7.51 -9.56
CA LEU A 98 9.33 -6.71 -9.97
C LEU A 98 10.31 -7.56 -10.79
N ASP A 99 10.62 -8.77 -10.34
CA ASP A 99 11.52 -9.69 -11.05
C ASP A 99 10.99 -10.04 -12.45
N LEU A 100 9.69 -10.38 -12.56
CA LEU A 100 9.02 -10.65 -13.84
C LEU A 100 9.03 -9.45 -14.80
N LEU A 101 9.07 -8.23 -14.25
CA LEU A 101 9.19 -6.99 -15.01
C LEU A 101 10.63 -6.58 -15.31
N ASN A 102 11.63 -7.32 -14.81
CA ASN A 102 13.03 -6.94 -14.81
C ASN A 102 13.25 -5.53 -14.19
N LEU A 103 12.51 -5.22 -13.13
CA LEU A 103 12.64 -3.98 -12.38
C LEU A 103 13.36 -4.29 -11.06
N PRO A 104 14.44 -3.56 -10.71
CA PRO A 104 15.04 -3.70 -9.38
C PRO A 104 14.08 -3.16 -8.32
N LEU A 105 14.09 -3.76 -7.12
CA LEU A 105 13.47 -3.18 -5.94
C LEU A 105 14.22 -1.91 -5.55
N GLU A 106 13.51 -0.79 -5.43
CA GLU A 106 14.07 0.49 -4.99
C GLU A 106 13.70 0.75 -3.53
N GLY A 107 14.70 0.99 -2.68
CA GLY A 107 14.48 1.24 -1.24
C GLY A 107 14.47 -0.05 -0.41
N THR A 108 13.72 -0.04 0.69
CA THR A 108 13.68 -1.13 1.68
C THR A 108 12.35 -1.88 1.57
N HIS A 109 12.43 -3.18 1.29
CA HIS A 109 11.23 -4.03 1.25
C HIS A 109 10.49 -3.98 2.59
N HIS A 110 9.15 -3.92 2.56
CA HIS A 110 8.26 -3.78 3.72
C HIS A 110 8.28 -2.41 4.42
N ARG A 111 9.05 -1.45 3.90
CA ARG A 111 8.90 -0.05 4.29
C ARG A 111 7.79 0.56 3.44
N GLY A 112 6.69 0.93 4.07
CA GLY A 112 5.44 1.24 3.35
C GLY A 112 5.54 2.31 2.25
N GLY A 113 6.42 3.30 2.40
CA GLY A 113 6.67 4.30 1.35
C GLY A 113 7.41 3.71 0.14
N ASP A 114 8.41 2.86 0.38
CA ASP A 114 9.22 2.22 -0.65
C ASP A 114 8.42 1.14 -1.38
N ASP A 115 7.62 0.35 -0.64
CA ASP A 115 6.68 -0.59 -1.25
C ASP A 115 5.66 0.16 -2.13
N ALA A 116 5.06 1.26 -1.64
CA ALA A 116 4.12 2.05 -2.44
C ALA A 116 4.75 2.60 -3.73
N TRP A 117 6.02 3.01 -3.68
CA TRP A 117 6.79 3.45 -4.85
C TRP A 117 6.99 2.31 -5.86
N ASN A 118 7.44 1.14 -5.42
CA ASN A 118 7.63 -0.02 -6.29
C ASN A 118 6.31 -0.52 -6.88
N ILE A 119 5.24 -0.53 -6.09
CA ILE A 119 3.87 -0.87 -6.55
C ILE A 119 3.42 0.12 -7.63
N ALA A 120 3.70 1.41 -7.47
CA ALA A 120 3.40 2.42 -8.49
C ALA A 120 4.19 2.19 -9.78
N ARG A 121 5.46 1.74 -9.70
CA ARG A 121 6.28 1.38 -10.87
C ARG A 121 5.70 0.15 -11.61
N ILE A 122 5.31 -0.90 -10.88
CA ILE A 122 4.60 -2.06 -11.45
C ILE A 122 3.34 -1.59 -12.17
N PHE A 123 2.53 -0.77 -11.51
CA PHE A 123 1.26 -0.32 -12.07
C PHE A 123 1.46 0.57 -13.30
N SER A 124 2.45 1.47 -13.28
CA SER A 124 2.81 2.28 -14.43
C SER A 124 3.23 1.41 -15.62
N ARG A 125 4.01 0.34 -15.39
CA ARG A 125 4.43 -0.58 -16.46
C ARG A 125 3.23 -1.30 -17.08
N LEU A 126 2.29 -1.77 -16.26
CA LEU A 126 1.04 -2.39 -16.69
C LEU A 126 0.20 -1.44 -17.56
N LEU A 127 -0.04 -0.22 -17.08
CA LEU A 127 -0.86 0.76 -17.81
C LEU A 127 -0.22 1.16 -19.14
N SER A 128 1.10 1.29 -19.20
CA SER A 128 1.80 1.59 -20.45
C SER A 128 1.65 0.46 -21.47
N GLN A 129 1.76 -0.80 -21.04
CA GLN A 129 1.58 -1.96 -21.93
C GLN A 129 0.15 -2.05 -22.48
N LEU A 130 -0.85 -1.91 -21.60
CA LEU A 130 -2.27 -1.99 -21.98
C LEU A 130 -2.69 -0.90 -22.98
N ARG A 131 -2.00 0.23 -23.03
CA ARG A 131 -2.25 1.30 -24.02
C ARG A 131 -1.59 1.05 -25.37
N THR A 132 -0.56 0.21 -25.42
CA THR A 132 0.21 -0.06 -26.63
C THR A 132 -0.21 -1.33 -27.35
N THR A 133 -0.99 -2.19 -26.69
CA THR A 133 -1.60 -3.35 -27.34
C THR A 133 -2.81 -2.88 -28.15
N PRO A 134 -2.81 -3.04 -29.48
CA PRO A 134 -3.90 -2.60 -30.36
C PRO A 134 -5.21 -3.37 -30.14
#